data_AF-A0A0C9YML5-F1
#
_entry.id   AF-A0A0C9YML5-F1
#
_cell.length_a   1.000
_cell.length_b   1.000
_cell.length_c   1.000
_cell.angle_alpha   90.00
_cell.angle_beta   90.00
_cell.angle_gamma   90.00
#
_symmetry.space_group_name_H-M   'P 1'
#
loop_
_entity.id
_entity.type
_entity.pdbx_description
1 polymer ?
#
loop_
_entity_poly.entity_id
_entity_poly.type
_entity_poly.pdbx_seq_one_letter_code
_entity_poly.pdbx_strand_id
1 'polypeptide(L)'
;YDNITQEFMATVIREYCIQLCVWAPMPDHAQETLLLNASWARGCQVTTVNLACTPQLVKLVTIWGSQICGQLKMKLWPLVEAVYGFYSSQSKSAIKKNCTLAEELKEGMNFAFKVRLYCHIQCSFLKVLLIQKIVNMMWFTNKHDNGIAFPEHFKPFPHPALALVLTAIECCIDEWATSTQMDITFTIQEYRNVFESHLNCLREFEDATKEFRVLPGICKKMYE
;
A
#
# COMPACT_ATOMS: atom_id res chain seq x y z
N TYR A 1 10.23 16.79 24.89
CA TYR A 1 11.07 15.59 24.75
C TYR A 1 12.48 16.04 24.50
N ASP A 2 13.47 15.45 25.18
CA ASP A 2 14.88 15.70 24.91
C ASP A 2 15.27 15.14 23.53
N ASN A 3 16.41 15.61 22.99
CA ASN A 3 16.87 15.23 21.65
C ASN A 3 17.05 13.70 21.50
N ILE A 4 17.50 13.06 22.59
CA ILE A 4 17.76 11.62 22.68
C ILE A 4 16.45 10.81 22.56
N THR A 5 15.38 11.21 23.25
CA THR A 5 14.09 10.52 23.13
C THR A 5 13.47 10.73 21.75
N GLN A 6 13.66 11.89 21.14
CA GLN A 6 13.17 12.15 19.78
C GLN A 6 13.86 11.26 18.74
N GLU A 7 15.19 11.12 18.83
CA GLU A 7 15.97 10.25 17.95
C GLU A 7 15.61 8.76 18.14
N PHE A 8 15.44 8.32 19.38
CA PHE A 8 14.93 6.98 19.69
C PHE A 8 13.57 6.73 19.06
N MET A 9 12.59 7.61 19.28
CA MET A 9 11.25 7.43 18.74
C MET A 9 11.24 7.47 17.21
N ALA A 10 12.02 8.36 16.58
CA ALA A 10 12.15 8.40 15.13
C ALA A 10 12.70 7.08 14.57
N THR A 11 13.67 6.47 15.24
CA THR A 11 14.25 5.18 14.86
C THR A 11 13.21 4.05 14.97
N VAL A 12 12.50 3.97 16.10
CA VAL A 12 11.46 2.96 16.32
C VAL A 12 10.33 3.09 15.30
N ILE A 13 9.84 4.31 15.08
CA ILE A 13 8.76 4.59 14.12
C ILE A 13 9.18 4.15 12.72
N ARG A 14 10.41 4.51 12.30
CA ARG A 14 10.90 4.19 10.97
C ARG A 14 11.03 2.68 10.76
N GLU A 15 11.62 1.98 11.72
CA GLU A 15 11.73 0.52 11.71
C GLU A 15 10.34 -0.14 11.66
N TYR A 16 9.40 0.34 12.48
CA TYR A 16 8.03 -0.16 12.50
C TYR A 16 7.34 0.00 11.15
N CYS A 17 7.43 1.18 10.54
CA CYS A 17 6.87 1.45 9.21
C CYS A 17 7.46 0.53 8.13
N ILE A 18 8.77 0.28 8.16
CA ILE A 18 9.43 -0.63 7.21
C ILE A 18 8.89 -2.04 7.40
N GLN A 19 8.86 -2.54 8.64
CA GLN A 19 8.38 -3.89 8.91
C GLN A 19 6.90 -4.07 8.56
N LEU A 20 6.06 -3.06 8.78
CA LEU A 20 4.68 -3.07 8.29
C LEU A 20 4.64 -3.24 6.78
N CYS A 21 5.33 -2.39 6.00
CA CYS A 21 5.32 -2.48 4.54
C CYS A 21 5.84 -3.83 4.02
N VAL A 22 6.85 -4.41 4.67
CA VAL A 22 7.52 -5.64 4.21
C VAL A 22 6.76 -6.90 4.61
N TRP A 23 6.19 -6.94 5.82
CA TRP A 23 5.67 -8.18 6.40
C TRP A 23 4.16 -8.18 6.60
N ALA A 24 3.60 -7.14 7.21
CA ALA A 24 2.18 -7.08 7.54
C ALA A 24 1.65 -5.64 7.44
N PRO A 25 1.30 -5.17 6.23
CA PRO A 25 0.77 -3.82 6.03
C PRO A 25 -0.59 -3.58 6.69
N MET A 26 -1.36 -4.64 6.91
CA MET A 26 -2.65 -4.63 7.60
C MET A 26 -2.66 -5.61 8.78
N PRO A 27 -1.82 -5.38 9.80
CA PRO A 27 -1.53 -6.36 10.84
C PRO A 27 -2.76 -6.61 11.72
N ASP A 28 -2.94 -7.85 12.19
CA ASP A 28 -3.78 -8.13 13.35
C ASP A 28 -3.10 -7.69 14.66
N HIS A 29 -3.82 -7.81 15.79
CA HIS A 29 -3.30 -7.36 17.07
C HIS A 29 -2.02 -8.11 17.48
N ALA A 30 -1.90 -9.39 17.15
CA ALA A 30 -0.72 -10.19 17.47
C ALA A 30 0.47 -9.75 16.60
N GLN A 31 0.25 -9.56 15.30
CA GLN A 31 1.26 -9.06 14.38
C GLN A 31 1.72 -7.65 14.75
N GLU A 32 0.79 -6.73 15.06
CA GLU A 32 1.11 -5.37 15.49
C GLU A 32 2.01 -5.38 16.74
N THR A 33 1.67 -6.21 17.73
CA THR A 33 2.46 -6.37 18.95
C THR A 33 3.87 -6.91 18.65
N LEU A 34 3.99 -7.91 17.78
CA LEU A 34 5.27 -8.50 17.39
C LEU A 34 6.17 -7.48 16.68
N LEU A 35 5.63 -6.76 15.69
CA LEU A 35 6.35 -5.75 14.93
C LEU A 35 6.78 -4.58 15.81
N LEU A 36 5.89 -4.12 16.70
CA LEU A 36 6.18 -3.08 17.67
C LEU A 36 7.34 -3.49 18.58
N ASN A 37 7.30 -4.70 19.16
CA ASN A 37 8.35 -5.19 20.06
C ASN A 37 9.70 -5.32 19.33
N ALA A 38 9.71 -5.83 18.10
CA ALA A 38 10.91 -5.93 17.28
C ALA A 38 11.49 -4.55 16.97
N SER A 39 10.63 -3.59 16.62
CA SER A 39 11.03 -2.21 16.32
C SER A 39 11.56 -1.48 17.55
N TRP A 40 10.94 -1.72 18.72
CA TRP A 40 11.39 -1.17 19.99
C TRP A 40 12.77 -1.71 20.39
N ALA A 41 12.97 -3.03 20.28
CA ALA A 41 14.25 -3.66 20.55
C ALA A 41 15.37 -3.12 19.64
N ARG A 42 15.08 -2.92 18.36
CA ARG A 42 15.98 -2.26 17.40
C ARG A 42 16.30 -0.82 17.80
N GLY A 43 15.30 -0.05 18.20
CA GLY A 43 15.50 1.30 18.73
C GLY A 43 16.46 1.33 19.92
N CYS A 44 16.26 0.41 20.89
CA CYS A 44 17.15 0.31 22.06
C CYS A 44 18.58 -0.04 21.67
N GLN A 45 18.74 -0.93 20.68
CA GLN A 45 20.06 -1.35 20.19
C GLN A 45 20.79 -0.20 19.49
N VAL A 46 20.10 0.53 18.61
CA VAL A 46 20.72 1.56 17.75
C VAL A 46 21.08 2.81 18.53
N THR A 47 20.19 3.29 19.41
CA THR A 47 20.44 4.54 20.14
C THR A 47 21.09 4.32 21.50
N THR A 48 21.26 3.06 21.93
CA THR A 48 21.73 2.68 23.28
C THR A 48 20.85 3.20 24.43
N VAL A 49 19.65 3.69 24.12
CA VAL A 49 18.66 4.17 25.10
C VAL A 49 17.73 3.03 25.48
N ASN A 50 17.56 2.81 26.78
CA ASN A 50 16.57 1.85 27.28
C ASN A 50 15.32 2.59 27.79
N LEU A 51 14.41 2.90 26.86
CA LEU A 51 13.16 3.59 27.17
C LEU A 51 12.04 2.57 27.46
N ALA A 52 11.33 2.76 28.57
CA ALA A 52 10.17 1.95 28.90
C ALA A 52 9.07 2.09 27.83
N CYS A 53 8.56 0.95 27.34
CA CYS A 53 7.50 0.90 26.35
C CYS A 53 6.14 1.21 27.00
N THR A 54 5.85 2.50 27.21
CA THR A 54 4.60 2.95 27.83
C THR A 54 3.44 2.95 26.83
N PRO A 55 2.17 2.79 27.27
CA PRO A 55 1.02 2.80 26.36
C PRO A 55 0.90 4.05 25.47
N GLN A 56 1.36 5.20 25.97
CA GLN A 56 1.34 6.46 25.21
C GLN A 56 2.32 6.43 24.03
N LEU A 57 3.54 5.89 24.25
CA LEU A 57 4.53 5.78 23.20
C LEU A 57 4.18 4.68 22.19
N VAL A 58 3.60 3.57 22.66
CA VAL A 58 3.03 2.53 21.80
C VAL A 58 2.03 3.14 20.83
N LYS A 59 1.07 3.92 21.35
CA LYS A 59 0.08 4.61 20.53
C LYS A 59 0.73 5.55 19.50
N LEU A 60 1.81 6.25 19.87
CA LEU A 60 2.53 7.11 18.93
C LEU A 60 3.15 6.32 17.77
N VAL A 61 3.63 5.10 18.01
CA VAL A 61 4.20 4.23 16.97
C VAL A 61 3.09 3.62 16.10
N THR A 62 2.04 3.07 16.70
CA THR A 62 0.99 2.36 15.95
C THR A 62 0.14 3.27 15.07
N ILE A 63 -0.02 4.56 15.44
CA ILE A 63 -0.67 5.57 14.59
C ILE A 63 -0.03 5.67 13.19
N TRP A 64 1.28 5.39 13.06
CA TRP A 64 1.95 5.46 11.76
C TRP A 64 1.47 4.40 10.76
N GLY A 65 0.94 3.26 11.23
CA GLY A 65 0.31 2.27 10.35
C GLY A 65 -0.88 2.87 9.60
N SER A 66 -1.80 3.50 10.33
CA SER A 66 -2.93 4.24 9.73
C SER A 66 -2.48 5.40 8.84
N GLN A 67 -1.39 6.08 9.20
CA GLN A 67 -0.85 7.16 8.39
C GLN A 67 -0.29 6.68 7.06
N ILE A 68 0.35 5.50 6.99
CA ILE A 68 0.81 4.91 5.72
C ILE A 68 -0.37 4.70 4.77
N CYS A 69 -1.45 4.07 5.26
CA CYS A 69 -2.67 3.86 4.49
C CYS A 69 -3.28 5.20 4.03
N GLY A 70 -3.45 6.16 4.93
CA GLY A 70 -3.98 7.48 4.60
C GLY A 70 -3.14 8.22 3.55
N GLN A 71 -1.81 8.22 3.69
CA GLN A 71 -0.91 8.85 2.73
C GLN A 71 -0.98 8.17 1.36
N LEU A 72 -1.00 6.83 1.33
CA LEU A 72 -1.12 6.06 0.10
C LEU A 72 -2.42 6.39 -0.64
N LYS A 73 -3.55 6.40 0.09
CA LYS A 73 -4.85 6.77 -0.47
C LYS A 73 -4.85 8.19 -1.03
N MET A 74 -4.39 9.18 -0.26
CA MET A 74 -4.35 10.58 -0.69
C MET A 74 -3.55 10.78 -1.98
N LYS A 75 -2.43 10.05 -2.15
CA LYS A 75 -1.61 10.12 -3.37
C LYS A 75 -2.25 9.38 -4.54
N LEU A 76 -2.97 8.28 -4.28
CA LEU A 76 -3.64 7.48 -5.30
C LEU A 76 -4.89 8.14 -5.86
N TRP A 77 -5.67 8.78 -5.01
CA TRP A 77 -6.97 9.34 -5.36
C TRP A 77 -6.97 10.14 -6.68
N PRO A 78 -6.11 11.18 -6.86
CA PRO A 78 -6.10 11.94 -8.12
C PRO A 78 -5.54 11.14 -9.30
N LEU A 79 -4.72 10.11 -9.05
CA LEU A 79 -4.19 9.25 -10.11
C LEU A 79 -5.23 8.26 -10.61
N VAL A 80 -6.02 7.67 -9.71
CA VAL A 80 -7.13 6.75 -10.03
C VAL A 80 -8.19 7.49 -10.83
N GLU A 81 -8.56 8.69 -10.40
CA GLU A 81 -9.51 9.53 -11.14
C GLU A 81 -9.03 9.78 -12.58
N ALA A 82 -7.80 10.26 -12.74
CA ALA A 82 -7.25 10.61 -14.05
C ALA A 82 -7.00 9.39 -14.96
N VAL A 83 -6.51 8.28 -14.42
CA VAL A 83 -6.14 7.08 -15.22
C VAL A 83 -7.37 6.32 -15.70
N TYR A 84 -8.40 6.21 -14.86
CA TYR A 84 -9.62 5.48 -15.21
C TYR A 84 -10.72 6.37 -15.80
N GLY A 85 -10.59 7.69 -15.68
CA GLY A 85 -11.55 8.65 -16.24
C GLY A 85 -12.80 8.83 -15.39
N PHE A 86 -12.68 8.65 -14.07
CA PHE A 86 -13.72 9.11 -13.16
C PHE A 86 -13.78 10.63 -13.19
N TYR A 87 -14.95 11.19 -12.91
CA TYR A 87 -15.12 12.63 -12.73
C TYR A 87 -16.30 12.90 -11.81
N SER A 88 -16.15 13.89 -10.93
CA SER A 88 -17.22 14.30 -10.01
C SER A 88 -18.32 15.06 -10.77
N SER A 89 -19.56 14.57 -10.66
CA SER A 89 -20.74 15.21 -11.25
C SER A 89 -21.98 14.84 -10.43
N GLN A 90 -22.90 15.79 -10.27
CA GLN A 90 -24.19 15.53 -9.61
C GLN A 90 -25.23 14.94 -10.57
N SER A 91 -24.90 14.78 -11.86
CA SER A 91 -25.86 14.24 -12.82
C SER A 91 -26.04 12.74 -12.61
N LYS A 92 -27.30 12.29 -12.61
CA LYS A 92 -27.62 10.85 -12.48
C LYS A 92 -26.94 9.99 -13.54
N SER A 93 -26.73 10.52 -14.75
CA SER A 93 -26.03 9.83 -15.83
C SER A 93 -24.54 9.64 -15.52
N ALA A 94 -23.86 10.68 -15.03
CA ALA A 94 -22.45 10.58 -14.65
C ALA A 94 -22.25 9.65 -13.45
N ILE A 95 -23.10 9.76 -12.43
CA ILE A 95 -23.09 8.86 -11.27
C ILE A 95 -23.22 7.41 -11.74
N LYS A 96 -24.22 7.11 -12.58
CA LYS A 96 -24.41 5.76 -13.13
C LYS A 96 -23.18 5.26 -13.91
N LYS A 97 -22.57 6.13 -14.73
CA LYS A 97 -21.34 5.79 -15.48
C LYS A 97 -20.18 5.46 -14.54
N ASN A 98 -19.97 6.26 -13.49
CA ASN A 98 -18.91 6.02 -12.51
C ASN A 98 -19.16 4.71 -11.74
N CYS A 99 -20.38 4.44 -11.30
CA CYS A 99 -20.72 3.18 -10.62
C CYS A 99 -20.47 1.97 -11.54
N THR A 100 -20.94 2.00 -12.78
CA THR A 100 -20.71 0.91 -13.75
C THR A 100 -19.21 0.72 -14.02
N LEU A 101 -18.44 1.80 -14.19
CA LEU A 101 -17.00 1.72 -14.37
C LEU A 101 -16.30 1.12 -13.14
N ALA A 102 -16.70 1.50 -11.93
CA ALA A 102 -16.14 0.96 -10.70
C ALA A 102 -16.38 -0.55 -10.60
N GLU A 103 -17.60 -1.02 -10.90
CA GLU A 103 -17.94 -2.45 -10.95
C GLU A 103 -17.10 -3.19 -11.99
N GLU A 104 -17.00 -2.68 -13.22
CA GLU A 104 -16.22 -3.27 -14.30
C GLU A 104 -14.71 -3.37 -13.99
N LEU A 105 -14.17 -2.36 -13.31
CA LEU A 105 -12.77 -2.34 -12.89
C LEU A 105 -12.49 -3.34 -11.77
N LYS A 106 -13.43 -3.53 -10.84
CA LYS A 106 -13.29 -4.49 -9.74
C LYS A 106 -13.46 -5.93 -10.20
N GLU A 107 -14.30 -6.17 -11.21
CA GLU A 107 -14.52 -7.50 -11.76
C GLU A 107 -13.19 -8.13 -12.20
N GLY A 108 -12.84 -9.29 -11.62
CA GLY A 108 -11.61 -10.02 -11.94
C GLY A 108 -10.32 -9.21 -11.78
N MET A 109 -10.31 -8.20 -10.89
CA MET A 109 -9.20 -7.26 -10.73
C MET A 109 -8.80 -6.55 -12.03
N ASN A 110 -9.78 -6.21 -12.87
CA ASN A 110 -9.57 -5.49 -14.11
C ASN A 110 -8.87 -4.13 -13.91
N PHE A 111 -8.77 -3.58 -12.71
CA PHE A 111 -7.94 -2.40 -12.44
C PHE A 111 -6.44 -2.73 -12.45
N ALA A 112 -6.02 -3.92 -12.04
CA ALA A 112 -4.61 -4.31 -11.92
C ALA A 112 -4.14 -5.17 -13.09
N PHE A 113 -4.94 -6.16 -13.46
CA PHE A 113 -4.64 -7.13 -14.51
C PHE A 113 -5.63 -6.97 -15.66
N LYS A 114 -5.35 -7.59 -16.80
CA LYS A 114 -6.35 -7.69 -17.87
C LYS A 114 -6.29 -9.11 -18.42
N VAL A 115 -7.29 -9.93 -18.08
CA VAL A 115 -7.50 -11.24 -18.71
C VAL A 115 -8.59 -11.07 -19.77
N ARG A 116 -8.27 -10.49 -20.92
CA ARG A 116 -9.11 -10.60 -22.14
C ARG A 116 -8.27 -10.38 -23.40
N LEU A 117 -8.30 -11.36 -24.29
CA LEU A 117 -7.60 -11.37 -25.57
C LEU A 117 -8.18 -10.30 -26.52
N TYR A 118 -7.31 -9.76 -27.38
CA TYR A 118 -7.57 -9.11 -28.68
C TYR A 118 -7.59 -7.59 -28.82
N CYS A 119 -7.69 -6.78 -27.77
CA CYS A 119 -7.42 -5.34 -27.86
C CYS A 119 -6.72 -4.88 -26.58
N HIS A 120 -5.98 -3.75 -26.61
CA HIS A 120 -5.52 -2.99 -25.43
C HIS A 120 -4.10 -3.21 -24.86
N ILE A 121 -3.05 -3.16 -25.69
CA ILE A 121 -1.68 -2.92 -25.18
C ILE A 121 -1.60 -1.60 -24.38
N GLN A 122 -2.38 -0.59 -24.75
CA GLN A 122 -2.35 0.73 -24.13
C GLN A 122 -2.95 0.76 -22.71
N CYS A 123 -4.00 -0.01 -22.42
CA CYS A 123 -4.61 -0.03 -21.07
C CYS A 123 -3.77 -0.81 -20.06
N SER A 124 -3.15 -1.94 -20.45
CA SER A 124 -2.26 -2.67 -19.53
C SER A 124 -1.04 -1.83 -19.18
N PHE A 125 -0.50 -1.09 -20.16
CA PHE A 125 0.58 -0.14 -19.96
C PHE A 125 0.21 0.97 -18.95
N LEU A 126 -0.97 1.57 -19.06
CA LEU A 126 -1.43 2.62 -18.13
C LEU A 126 -1.56 2.12 -16.68
N LYS A 127 -2.01 0.87 -16.46
CA LYS A 127 -2.11 0.26 -15.12
C LYS A 127 -0.74 0.01 -14.50
N VAL A 128 0.20 -0.52 -15.29
CA VAL A 128 1.58 -0.71 -14.85
C VAL A 128 2.22 0.64 -14.52
N LEU A 129 1.97 1.67 -15.32
CA LEU A 129 2.43 3.03 -15.04
C LEU A 129 1.82 3.62 -13.77
N LEU A 130 0.52 3.40 -13.51
CA LEU A 130 -0.13 3.84 -12.27
C LEU A 130 0.54 3.20 -11.05
N ILE A 131 0.71 1.88 -11.05
CA ILE A 131 1.33 1.14 -9.95
C ILE A 131 2.78 1.58 -9.76
N GLN A 132 3.57 1.70 -10.83
CA GLN A 132 4.95 2.20 -10.74
C GLN A 132 5.00 3.63 -10.18
N LYS A 133 4.12 4.51 -10.67
CA LYS A 133 4.08 5.91 -10.25
C LYS A 133 3.78 6.04 -8.76
N ILE A 134 2.80 5.30 -8.25
CA ILE A 134 2.49 5.35 -6.81
C ILE A 134 3.59 4.74 -5.96
N VAL A 135 4.21 3.64 -6.40
CA VAL A 135 5.35 3.02 -5.71
C VAL A 135 6.48 4.04 -5.59
N ASN A 136 6.82 4.73 -6.68
CA ASN A 136 7.86 5.77 -6.67
C ASN A 136 7.49 6.93 -5.75
N MET A 137 6.24 7.39 -5.80
CA MET A 137 5.73 8.48 -4.95
C MET A 137 5.75 8.14 -3.45
N MET A 138 5.64 6.86 -3.08
CA MET A 138 5.55 6.42 -1.68
C MET A 138 6.90 6.01 -1.08
N TRP A 139 7.76 5.34 -1.85
CA TRP A 139 8.98 4.72 -1.31
C TRP A 139 10.28 5.16 -1.98
N PHE A 140 10.24 5.90 -3.11
CA PHE A 140 11.43 6.20 -3.92
C PHE A 140 11.50 7.64 -4.47
N THR A 141 10.84 8.61 -3.84
CA THR A 141 10.88 10.01 -4.31
C THR A 141 12.13 10.74 -3.82
N ASN A 142 12.49 10.55 -2.55
CA ASN A 142 13.58 11.26 -1.90
C ASN A 142 14.61 10.29 -1.33
N LYS A 143 15.86 10.73 -1.19
CA LYS A 143 16.96 9.96 -0.59
C LYS A 143 16.69 9.42 0.83
N HIS A 144 15.70 9.98 1.52
CA HIS A 144 15.32 9.58 2.88
C HIS A 144 14.14 8.60 2.91
N ASP A 145 13.48 8.38 1.78
CA ASP A 145 12.36 7.46 1.68
C ASP A 145 12.85 6.03 1.93
N ASN A 146 11.98 5.20 2.50
CA ASN A 146 12.36 3.90 3.02
C ASN A 146 12.91 2.95 1.94
N GLY A 147 12.40 3.03 0.70
CA GLY A 147 12.87 2.19 -0.41
C GLY A 147 14.30 2.50 -0.86
N ILE A 148 14.76 3.74 -0.66
CA ILE A 148 16.13 4.17 -0.98
C ILE A 148 17.05 3.96 0.21
N ALA A 149 16.59 4.28 1.42
CA ALA A 149 17.42 4.20 2.62
C ALA A 149 17.64 2.77 3.13
N PHE A 150 16.73 1.84 2.82
CA PHE A 150 16.78 0.44 3.25
C PHE A 150 16.60 -0.51 2.05
N PRO A 151 17.54 -0.52 1.11
CA PRO A 151 17.47 -1.36 -0.08
C PRO A 151 17.30 -2.85 0.25
N GLU A 152 17.86 -3.32 1.37
CA GLU A 152 17.77 -4.71 1.85
C GLU A 152 16.34 -5.16 2.14
N HIS A 153 15.45 -4.22 2.42
CA HIS A 153 14.04 -4.49 2.75
C HIS A 153 13.12 -4.32 1.54
N PHE A 154 13.52 -3.53 0.54
CA PHE A 154 12.69 -3.20 -0.61
C PHE A 154 13.20 -3.79 -1.93
N LYS A 155 14.31 -4.54 -1.94
CA LYS A 155 14.89 -5.13 -3.15
C LYS A 155 14.86 -6.68 -3.11
N PRO A 156 14.06 -7.35 -3.96
CA PRO A 156 13.05 -6.79 -4.87
C PRO A 156 11.86 -6.19 -4.09
N PHE A 157 11.01 -5.42 -4.77
CA PHE A 157 9.88 -4.75 -4.11
C PHE A 157 8.97 -5.77 -3.37
N PRO A 158 8.57 -5.54 -2.10
CA PRO A 158 7.90 -6.57 -1.31
C PRO A 158 6.50 -6.89 -1.82
N HIS A 159 6.15 -8.18 -1.88
CA HIS A 159 4.79 -8.62 -2.22
C HIS A 159 3.71 -8.02 -1.31
N PRO A 160 3.90 -7.94 0.03
CA PRO A 160 2.90 -7.29 0.90
C PRO A 160 2.73 -5.80 0.58
N ALA A 161 3.80 -5.06 0.30
CA ALA A 161 3.71 -3.66 -0.11
C ALA A 161 2.95 -3.51 -1.44
N LEU A 162 3.17 -4.41 -2.41
CA LEU A 162 2.42 -4.42 -3.66
C LEU A 162 0.93 -4.74 -3.43
N ALA A 163 0.61 -5.73 -2.60
CA ALA A 163 -0.78 -6.04 -2.23
C ALA A 163 -1.46 -4.84 -1.55
N LEU A 164 -0.75 -4.10 -0.69
CA LEU A 164 -1.26 -2.87 -0.08
C LEU A 164 -1.60 -1.82 -1.16
N VAL A 165 -0.73 -1.62 -2.15
CA VAL A 165 -0.99 -0.71 -3.28
C VAL A 165 -2.25 -1.12 -4.06
N LEU A 166 -2.41 -2.41 -4.37
CA LEU A 166 -3.60 -2.92 -5.05
C LEU A 166 -4.87 -2.68 -4.24
N THR A 167 -4.81 -2.93 -2.93
CA THR A 167 -5.91 -2.69 -1.99
C THR A 167 -6.29 -1.20 -1.94
N ALA A 168 -5.29 -0.32 -1.92
CA ALA A 168 -5.53 1.13 -1.87
C ALA A 168 -6.13 1.66 -3.19
N ILE A 169 -5.76 1.07 -4.34
CA ILE A 169 -6.39 1.38 -5.63
C ILE A 169 -7.86 0.96 -5.59
N GLU A 170 -8.16 -0.25 -5.10
CA GLU A 170 -9.55 -0.71 -4.96
C GLU A 170 -10.35 0.18 -4.00
N CYS A 171 -9.75 0.59 -2.87
CA CYS A 171 -10.36 1.53 -1.94
C CYS A 171 -10.71 2.87 -2.61
N CYS A 172 -9.83 3.41 -3.46
CA CYS A 172 -10.12 4.63 -4.21
C CYS A 172 -11.22 4.42 -5.27
N ILE A 173 -11.34 3.22 -5.85
CA ILE A 173 -12.41 2.88 -6.80
C ILE A 173 -13.76 2.77 -6.07
N ASP A 174 -13.78 2.23 -4.85
CA ASP A 174 -15.01 2.08 -4.06
C ASP A 174 -15.71 3.40 -3.76
N GLU A 175 -14.97 4.50 -3.68
CA GLU A 175 -15.56 5.84 -3.51
C GLU A 175 -16.51 6.22 -4.66
N TRP A 176 -16.30 5.64 -5.83
CA TRP A 176 -17.10 5.87 -7.04
C TRP A 176 -18.22 4.84 -7.21
N ALA A 177 -18.24 3.78 -6.39
CA ALA A 177 -19.27 2.75 -6.44
C ALA A 177 -20.59 3.21 -5.82
N THR A 178 -20.57 4.27 -5.00
CA THR A 178 -21.77 4.80 -4.33
C THR A 178 -22.34 6.04 -5.02
N SER A 179 -23.65 6.25 -4.89
CA SER A 179 -24.39 7.32 -5.59
C SER A 179 -23.99 8.75 -5.16
N THR A 180 -23.25 8.87 -4.07
CA THR A 180 -22.56 10.07 -3.62
C THR A 180 -21.10 9.70 -3.42
N GLN A 181 -20.16 10.43 -4.01
CA GLN A 181 -18.74 10.25 -3.74
C GLN A 181 -18.50 10.36 -2.23
N MET A 182 -18.29 9.23 -1.57
CA MET A 182 -18.02 9.16 -0.15
C MET A 182 -16.52 9.07 0.06
N ASP A 183 -16.00 9.86 1.00
CA ASP A 183 -14.64 9.69 1.49
C ASP A 183 -14.59 8.38 2.32
N ILE A 184 -14.34 7.26 1.65
CA ILE A 184 -14.25 5.94 2.30
C ILE A 184 -12.92 5.86 3.03
N THR A 185 -12.94 5.81 4.36
CA THR A 185 -11.67 5.77 5.10
C THR A 185 -10.92 4.47 4.82
N PHE A 186 -9.64 4.55 4.45
CA PHE A 186 -8.85 3.33 4.20
C PHE A 186 -8.38 2.71 5.52
N THR A 187 -9.27 1.92 6.14
CA THR A 187 -9.04 1.31 7.45
C THR A 187 -8.65 -0.17 7.33
N ILE A 188 -7.87 -0.66 8.31
CA ILE A 188 -7.55 -2.10 8.43
C ILE A 188 -8.83 -2.92 8.60
N GLN A 189 -9.80 -2.42 9.38
CA GLN A 189 -11.04 -3.13 9.68
C GLN A 189 -11.87 -3.44 8.41
N GLU A 190 -11.94 -2.50 7.48
CA GLU A 190 -12.74 -2.64 6.26
C GLU A 190 -11.99 -3.35 5.14
N TYR A 191 -10.68 -3.12 5.02
CA TYR A 191 -9.89 -3.56 3.87
C TYR A 191 -8.94 -4.74 4.13
N ARG A 192 -8.84 -5.29 5.34
CA ARG A 192 -7.96 -6.45 5.60
C ARG A 192 -8.30 -7.63 4.69
N ASN A 193 -9.57 -7.98 4.54
CA ASN A 193 -9.97 -9.12 3.71
C ASN A 193 -9.63 -8.88 2.23
N VAL A 194 -9.78 -7.64 1.74
CA VAL A 194 -9.41 -7.24 0.38
C VAL A 194 -7.90 -7.35 0.19
N PHE A 195 -7.12 -6.88 1.18
CA PHE A 195 -5.68 -7.02 1.20
C PHE A 195 -5.22 -8.48 1.17
N GLU A 196 -5.80 -9.34 2.01
CA GLU A 196 -5.48 -10.77 2.05
C GLU A 196 -5.83 -11.46 0.73
N SER A 197 -6.96 -11.11 0.14
CA SER A 197 -7.36 -11.59 -1.20
C SER A 197 -6.30 -11.22 -2.25
N HIS A 198 -5.90 -9.95 -2.32
CA HIS A 198 -4.88 -9.50 -3.26
C HIS A 198 -3.52 -10.16 -3.03
N LEU A 199 -3.11 -10.31 -1.77
CA LEU A 199 -1.86 -10.97 -1.42
C LEU A 199 -1.87 -12.46 -1.82
N ASN A 200 -2.99 -13.15 -1.63
CA ASN A 200 -3.14 -14.54 -2.08
C ASN A 200 -3.14 -14.64 -3.60
N CYS A 201 -3.81 -13.74 -4.32
CA CYS A 201 -3.74 -13.69 -5.78
C CYS A 201 -2.30 -13.49 -6.29
N LEU A 202 -1.50 -12.64 -5.65
CA LEU A 202 -0.08 -12.48 -5.99
C LEU A 202 0.72 -13.77 -5.77
N ARG A 203 0.48 -14.49 -4.67
CA ARG A 203 1.13 -15.77 -4.36
C ARG A 203 0.75 -16.85 -5.36
N GLU A 204 -0.54 -17.00 -5.67
CA GLU A 204 -1.03 -17.94 -6.67
C GLU A 204 -0.46 -17.65 -8.06
N PHE A 205 -0.35 -16.36 -8.42
CA PHE A 205 0.28 -15.94 -9.67
C PHE A 205 1.79 -16.26 -9.70
N GLU A 206 2.50 -16.06 -8.59
CA GLU A 206 3.91 -16.45 -8.47
C GLU A 206 4.08 -17.95 -8.66
N ASP A 207 3.26 -18.76 -7.99
CA ASP A 207 3.29 -20.23 -8.10
C ASP A 207 2.97 -20.70 -9.51
N ALA A 208 1.96 -20.12 -10.16
CA ALA A 208 1.57 -20.44 -11.53
C ALA A 208 2.62 -20.03 -12.56
N THR A 209 3.43 -18.99 -12.27
CA THR A 209 4.44 -18.45 -13.19
C THR A 209 5.88 -18.73 -12.75
N LYS A 210 6.09 -19.62 -11.78
CA LYS A 210 7.38 -19.89 -11.12
C LYS A 210 8.51 -20.21 -12.09
N GLU A 211 8.21 -20.92 -13.19
CA GLU A 211 9.18 -21.30 -14.21
C GLU A 211 9.72 -20.08 -14.97
N PHE A 212 8.87 -19.06 -15.17
CA PHE A 212 9.18 -17.85 -15.91
C PHE A 212 9.62 -16.70 -15.00
N ARG A 213 9.46 -16.84 -13.67
CA ARG A 213 9.79 -15.83 -12.64
C ARG A 213 9.20 -14.45 -12.96
N VAL A 214 7.95 -14.42 -13.43
CA VAL A 214 7.30 -13.19 -13.90
C VAL A 214 7.13 -12.19 -12.76
N LEU A 215 6.53 -12.60 -11.64
CA LEU A 215 6.31 -11.71 -10.49
C LEU A 215 7.62 -11.21 -9.87
N PRO A 216 8.63 -12.06 -9.60
CA PRO A 216 9.96 -11.58 -9.21
C PRO A 216 10.57 -10.56 -10.19
N GLY A 217 10.38 -10.77 -11.50
CA GLY A 217 10.82 -9.83 -12.53
C GLY A 217 10.09 -8.49 -12.48
N ILE A 218 8.79 -8.49 -12.19
CA ILE A 218 7.99 -7.27 -11.98
C ILE A 218 8.46 -6.53 -10.72
N CYS A 219 8.55 -7.21 -9.58
CA CYS A 219 9.00 -6.62 -8.32
C CYS A 219 10.43 -6.09 -8.39
N LYS A 220 11.30 -6.72 -9.19
CA LYS A 220 12.64 -6.20 -9.48
C LYS A 220 12.58 -4.91 -10.28
N LYS A 221 11.80 -4.87 -11.37
CA LYS A 221 11.61 -3.66 -12.19
C LYS A 221 10.94 -2.52 -11.42
N MET A 222 10.07 -2.83 -10.46
CA MET A 222 9.43 -1.81 -9.63
C MET A 222 10.41 -1.07 -8.73
N TYR A 223 11.52 -1.72 -8.37
CA TYR A 223 12.57 -1.13 -7.55
C TYR A 223 13.60 -0.33 -8.37
N GLU A 224 13.78 -0.68 -9.66
CA GLU A 224 14.76 -0.05 -10.58
C GLU A 224 14.27 1.30 -11.11
#